data_AF-A0A932YEE8-F1
#
_entry.id   AF-A0A932YEE8-F1
#
_cell.length_a   1.000
_cell.length_b   1.000
_cell.length_c   1.000
_cell.angle_alpha   90.00
_cell.angle_beta   90.00
_cell.angle_gamma   90.00
#
_symmetry.space_group_name_H-M   'P 1'
#
loop_
_entity.id
_entity.type
_entity.pdbx_description
1 polymer ?
#
loop_
_entity_poly.entity_id
_entity_poly.type
_entity_poly.pdbx_seq_one_letter_code
_entity_poly.pdbx_strand_id
1 'polypeptide(L)'
;MQTQRLSKTTTISLPPALYKVAFRMAKAKGMTKSELFREALRRYQRDEQEWQDLLEYGRRKAQTAGIRTEDDVERLIDESRK
;
A
#
# COMPACT_ATOMS: atom_id res chain seq x y z
N MET A 1 23.24 28.94 11.98
CA MET A 1 22.18 28.34 11.14
C MET A 1 22.08 26.87 11.49
N GLN A 2 20.99 26.40 12.12
CA GLN A 2 20.85 24.98 12.44
C GLN A 2 20.56 24.20 11.15
N THR A 3 21.48 23.33 10.76
CA THR A 3 21.27 22.41 9.63
C THR A 3 20.25 21.36 10.07
N GLN A 4 19.00 21.46 9.58
CA GLN A 4 18.01 20.42 9.84
C GLN A 4 18.48 19.11 9.22
N ARG A 5 18.58 18.06 10.04
CA ARG A 5 18.88 16.72 9.54
C ARG A 5 17.68 16.22 8.75
N LEU A 6 17.90 15.76 7.51
CA LEU A 6 16.87 15.15 6.65
C LEU A 6 16.35 13.79 7.18
N SER A 7 16.92 13.26 8.26
CA SER A 7 16.50 11.99 8.85
C SER A 7 16.50 12.03 10.37
N LYS A 8 15.52 11.35 10.95
CA LYS A 8 15.38 11.12 12.39
C LYS A 8 15.73 9.66 12.69
N THR A 9 16.62 9.42 13.65
CA THR A 9 16.94 8.07 14.12
C THR A 9 15.76 7.51 14.91
N THR A 10 15.34 6.29 14.60
CA THR A 10 14.24 5.61 15.27
C THR A 10 14.66 4.18 15.59
N THR A 11 14.36 3.74 16.81
CA THR A 11 14.54 2.37 17.25
C THR A 11 13.22 1.63 17.06
N ILE A 12 13.26 0.48 16.40
CA ILE A 12 12.10 -0.38 16.17
C ILE A 12 12.41 -1.79 16.65
N SER A 13 11.42 -2.46 17.23
CA SER A 13 11.51 -3.87 17.57
C SER A 13 10.92 -4.71 16.44
N LEU A 14 11.59 -5.80 16.09
CA LEU A 14 11.17 -6.73 15.04
C LEU A 14 11.25 -8.15 15.58
N PRO A 15 10.28 -9.02 15.26
CA PRO A 15 10.41 -10.45 15.52
C PRO A 15 11.73 -10.99 14.94
N PRO A 16 12.48 -11.85 15.67
CA PRO A 16 13.78 -12.32 15.22
C PRO A 16 13.77 -12.98 13.84
N ALA A 17 12.69 -13.71 13.52
CA ALA A 17 12.50 -14.32 12.20
C ALA A 17 12.40 -13.27 11.09
N LEU A 18 11.61 -12.21 11.33
CA LEU A 18 11.42 -11.13 10.37
C LEU A 18 12.72 -10.33 10.16
N TYR A 19 13.47 -10.08 11.23
CA TYR A 19 14.78 -9.44 11.15
C TYR A 19 15.75 -10.21 10.24
N LYS A 20 15.82 -11.55 10.39
CA LYS A 20 16.67 -12.40 9.54
C LYS A 20 16.26 -12.34 8.06
N VAL A 21 14.96 -12.30 7.77
CA VAL A 21 14.45 -12.17 6.40
C VAL A 21 14.82 -10.80 5.82
N ALA A 22 14.53 -9.72 6.54
CA ALA A 22 14.85 -8.36 6.11
C ALA A 22 16.36 -8.19 5.88
N PHE A 23 17.20 -8.73 6.76
CA PHE A 23 18.65 -8.67 6.62
C PHE A 23 19.16 -9.41 5.36
N ARG A 24 18.68 -10.63 5.10
CA ARG A 24 19.02 -11.37 3.88
C ARG A 24 18.59 -10.63 2.62
N MET A 25 17.39 -10.05 2.64
CA MET A 25 16.86 -9.28 1.53
C MET A 25 17.68 -8.03 1.24
N ALA A 26 18.05 -7.28 2.27
CA ALA A 26 18.92 -6.10 2.15
C ALA A 26 20.27 -6.48 1.51
N LYS A 27 20.90 -7.56 2.01
CA LYS A 27 22.18 -8.06 1.48
C LYS A 27 22.06 -8.47 0.00
N ALA A 28 21.02 -9.22 -0.35
CA ALA A 28 20.80 -9.68 -1.73
C ALA A 28 20.58 -8.51 -2.71
N LYS A 29 19.99 -7.40 -2.25
CA LYS A 29 19.73 -6.20 -3.06
C LYS A 29 20.86 -5.16 -3.01
N GLY A 30 21.97 -5.44 -2.30
CA GLY A 30 23.05 -4.46 -2.10
C GLY A 30 22.62 -3.21 -1.31
N MET A 31 21.57 -3.32 -0.50
CA MET A 31 20.99 -2.21 0.27
C MET A 31 21.38 -2.28 1.74
N THR A 32 21.43 -1.14 2.40
CA THR A 32 21.48 -1.06 3.86
C THR A 32 20.12 -1.41 4.48
N LYS A 33 20.12 -1.81 5.76
CA LYS A 33 18.89 -2.10 6.51
C LYS A 33 17.93 -0.91 6.53
N SER A 34 18.47 0.30 6.73
CA SER A 34 17.68 1.53 6.77
C SER A 34 17.10 1.89 5.41
N GLU A 35 17.80 1.62 4.31
CA GLU A 35 17.24 1.82 2.96
C GLU A 35 16.10 0.87 2.67
N LEU A 36 16.25 -0.42 3.00
CA LEU A 36 15.18 -1.40 2.85
C LEU A 36 13.93 -0.97 3.65
N PHE A 37 14.12 -0.53 4.90
CA PHE A 37 13.02 -0.06 5.74
C PHE A 37 12.31 1.17 5.17
N ARG A 38 13.06 2.19 4.73
CA ARG A 38 12.46 3.38 4.12
C ARG A 38 11.71 3.04 2.84
N GLU A 39 12.24 2.13 2.04
CA GLU A 39 11.58 1.68 0.81
C GLU A 39 10.30 0.89 1.09
N ALA A 40 10.34 -0.02 2.07
CA ALA A 40 9.16 -0.77 2.51
C ALA A 40 8.05 0.17 2.99
N LEU A 41 8.38 1.19 3.79
CA LEU A 41 7.42 2.18 4.26
C LEU A 41 6.83 3.01 3.10
N ARG A 42 7.64 3.42 2.11
CA ARG A 42 7.14 4.13 0.93
C ARG A 42 6.24 3.27 0.04
N ARG A 43 6.50 1.98 -0.04
CA ARG A 43 5.62 1.04 -0.77
C ARG A 43 4.31 0.86 -0.03
N TYR A 44 4.38 0.59 1.28
CA TYR A 44 3.19 0.49 2.12
C TYR A 44 2.29 1.73 2.02
N GLN A 45 2.88 2.93 2.05
CA GLN A 45 2.13 4.17 1.86
C GLN A 45 1.46 4.25 0.47
N ARG A 46 2.19 3.91 -0.59
CA ARG A 46 1.65 3.95 -1.96
C ARG A 46 0.54 2.92 -2.14
N ASP A 47 0.73 1.69 -1.68
CA ASP A 47 -0.26 0.63 -1.79
C ASP A 47 -1.56 1.03 -1.07
N GLU A 48 -1.46 1.65 0.11
CA GLU A 48 -2.63 2.17 0.83
C GLU A 48 -3.31 3.31 0.05
N GLN A 49 -2.55 4.25 -0.48
CA GLN A 49 -3.10 5.37 -1.26
C GLN A 49 -3.79 4.90 -2.55
N GLU A 50 -3.12 4.03 -3.33
CA GLU A 50 -3.67 3.45 -4.55
C GLU A 50 -4.95 2.66 -4.25
N TRP A 51 -4.99 1.93 -3.14
CA TRP A 51 -6.20 1.24 -2.70
C TRP A 51 -7.35 2.21 -2.39
N GLN A 52 -7.09 3.29 -1.66
CA GLN A 52 -8.11 4.32 -1.38
C GLN A 52 -8.60 5.01 -2.66
N ASP A 53 -7.71 5.31 -3.60
CA ASP A 53 -8.06 5.93 -4.88
C ASP A 53 -8.94 5.01 -5.73
N LEU A 54 -8.62 3.71 -5.77
CA LEU A 54 -9.44 2.70 -6.45
C LEU A 54 -10.84 2.58 -5.82
N LEU A 55 -10.92 2.60 -4.48
CA LEU A 55 -12.20 2.59 -3.77
C LEU A 55 -13.02 3.84 -4.06
N GLU A 56 -12.38 5.02 -4.09
CA GLU A 56 -13.07 6.28 -4.42
C GLU A 56 -13.58 6.27 -5.86
N TYR A 57 -12.73 5.84 -6.81
CA TYR A 57 -13.12 5.66 -8.20
C TYR A 57 -14.34 4.73 -8.33
N GLY A 58 -14.30 3.57 -7.67
CA GLY A 58 -15.40 2.60 -7.65
C GLY A 58 -16.69 3.20 -7.08
N ARG A 59 -16.62 3.91 -5.95
CA ARG A 59 -17.77 4.60 -5.35
C ARG A 59 -18.37 5.64 -6.28
N ARG A 60 -17.54 6.47 -6.93
CA ARG A 60 -18.00 7.49 -7.88
C ARG A 60 -18.70 6.86 -9.09
N LYS A 61 -18.14 5.76 -9.60
CA LYS A 61 -18.73 5.01 -10.73
C LYS A 61 -20.05 4.33 -10.33
N ALA A 62 -20.12 3.75 -9.14
CA ALA A 62 -21.35 3.16 -8.62
C ALA A 62 -22.46 4.22 -8.43
N GLN A 63 -22.13 5.37 -7.85
CA GLN A 63 -23.08 6.48 -7.67
C GLN A 63 -23.62 7.01 -9.01
N THR A 64 -22.75 7.22 -10.00
CA THR A 64 -23.15 7.70 -11.33
C THR A 64 -23.97 6.67 -12.10
N ALA A 65 -23.71 5.37 -11.90
CA ALA A 65 -24.48 4.28 -12.48
C ALA A 65 -25.75 3.92 -11.67
N GLY A 66 -26.01 4.60 -10.55
CA GLY A 66 -27.18 4.33 -9.70
C GLY A 66 -27.11 3.00 -8.92
N ILE A 67 -25.95 2.36 -8.84
CA ILE A 67 -25.70 1.09 -8.16
C ILE A 67 -25.60 1.36 -6.66
N ARG A 68 -26.50 0.77 -5.87
CA ARG A 68 -26.60 1.00 -4.42
C ARG A 68 -26.52 -0.28 -3.60
N THR A 69 -26.85 -1.42 -4.19
CA THR A 69 -26.84 -2.74 -3.54
C THR A 69 -26.02 -3.76 -4.31
N GLU A 70 -25.71 -4.89 -3.67
CA GLU A 70 -25.08 -6.03 -4.35
C GLU A 70 -25.99 -6.60 -5.45
N ASP A 71 -27.31 -6.65 -5.22
CA ASP A 71 -28.29 -7.09 -6.24
C ASP A 71 -28.23 -6.23 -7.51
N ASP A 72 -27.98 -4.91 -7.40
CA ASP A 72 -27.83 -4.04 -8.56
C ASP A 72 -26.60 -4.44 -9.41
N VAL A 73 -25.54 -4.93 -8.76
CA VAL A 73 -24.33 -5.40 -9.44
C VAL A 73 -24.59 -6.71 -10.14
N GLU A 74 -25.27 -7.66 -9.49
CA GLU A 74 -25.58 -8.97 -10.06
C GLU A 74 -26.46 -8.83 -11.32
N ARG A 75 -27.48 -7.97 -11.29
CA ARG A 75 -28.29 -7.66 -12.48
C ARG A 75 -27.46 -7.13 -13.65
N LEU A 76 -26.54 -6.18 -13.40
CA LEU A 76 -25.69 -5.61 -14.44
C LEU A 76 -24.73 -6.65 -15.04
N ILE A 77 -24.22 -7.57 -14.22
CA ILE A 77 -23.37 -8.67 -14.68
C ILE A 77 -24.18 -9.60 -15.60
N ASP A 78 -25.39 -9.98 -15.20
CA ASP A 78 -26.26 -10.84 -16.00
C ASP A 78 -26.71 -10.18 -17.31
N GLU A 79 -26.96 -8.87 -17.31
CA GLU A 79 -27.24 -8.09 -18.52
C GLU A 79 -26.04 -8.05 -19.47
N SER A 80 -24.81 -8.00 -18.95
CA SER A 80 -23.58 -7.94 -19.77
C SER A 80 -23.16 -9.27 -20.41
N ARG A 81 -23.73 -10.39 -19.93
CA ARG A 81 -23.41 -11.77 -20.37
C ARG A 81 -24.33 -12.28 -21.48
N LYS A 82 -25.35 -11.51 -21.88
CA LYS A 82 -26.23 -11.79 -23.02
C LYS A 82 -25.67 -11.19 -24.31
#